data_AF-A0A7C1KHP7-F1
#
_entry.id   AF-A0A7C1KHP7-F1
#
_cell.length_a   1.000
_cell.length_b   1.000
_cell.length_c   1.000
_cell.angle_alpha   90.00
_cell.angle_beta   90.00
_cell.angle_gamma   90.00
#
_symmetry.space_group_name_H-M   'P 1'
#
loop_
_entity.id
_entity.type
_entity.pdbx_description
1 polymer ?
#
loop_
_entity_poly.entity_id
_entity_poly.type
_entity_poly.pdbx_seq_one_letter_code
_entity_poly.pdbx_strand_id
1 'polypeptide(L)'
;MRRFWIHHVLPTMLAAVPVVLAALVFAAIPPDVRQEYLQRVRNHPIDWIILGLGFALFLAQIWLCRRALIWQDQLGDFDISTDRWLSHLAQGAEWFPLLGLMGTVIAILQTFSTITPGARPDAAEIIRKYAPAITATGGGLYMAFINILPSWIANVGRDLIRTFGGPALLPEAMDAE
;
A
#
# COMPACT_ATOMS: atom_id res chain seq x y z
N MET A 1 32.50 -1.43 -9.87
CA MET A 1 31.20 -1.34 -10.58
C MET A 1 30.13 -2.24 -9.97
N ARG A 2 30.30 -3.57 -9.94
CA ARG A 2 29.30 -4.54 -9.43
C ARG A 2 28.73 -4.21 -8.04
N ARG A 3 29.58 -3.80 -7.10
CA ARG A 3 29.18 -3.41 -5.73
C ARG A 3 28.20 -2.21 -5.74
N PHE A 4 28.48 -1.16 -6.52
CA PHE A 4 27.59 0.01 -6.65
C PHE A 4 26.20 -0.37 -7.20
N TRP A 5 26.15 -1.21 -8.24
CA TRP A 5 24.88 -1.68 -8.82
C TRP A 5 24.04 -2.48 -7.82
N ILE A 6 24.67 -3.41 -7.09
CA ILE A 6 23.99 -4.28 -6.13
C ILE A 6 23.57 -3.52 -4.87
N HIS A 7 24.37 -2.55 -4.40
CA HIS A 7 24.15 -1.89 -3.11
C HIS A 7 23.32 -0.60 -3.21
N HIS A 8 23.11 -0.04 -4.40
CA HIS A 8 22.39 1.23 -4.56
C HIS A 8 21.33 1.22 -5.67
N VAL A 9 21.66 0.69 -6.84
CA VAL A 9 20.71 0.70 -7.97
C VAL A 9 19.62 -0.37 -7.78
N LEU A 10 20.01 -1.59 -7.45
CA LEU A 10 19.04 -2.68 -7.25
C LEU A 10 18.04 -2.39 -6.10
N PRO A 11 18.47 -1.88 -4.93
CA PRO A 11 17.54 -1.50 -3.85
C PRO A 11 16.54 -0.42 -4.25
N THR A 12 16.98 0.58 -5.01
CA THR A 12 16.10 1.68 -5.45
C THR A 12 15.12 1.23 -6.51
N MET A 13 15.55 0.39 -7.46
CA MET A 13 14.66 -0.22 -8.44
C MET A 13 13.60 -1.11 -7.77
N LEU A 14 14.00 -1.95 -6.82
CA LEU A 14 13.06 -2.81 -6.08
C LEU A 14 12.07 -1.97 -5.27
N ALA A 15 12.54 -0.94 -4.54
CA ALA A 15 11.65 -0.05 -3.79
C ALA A 15 10.67 0.76 -4.67
N ALA A 16 10.96 0.92 -5.97
CA ALA A 16 10.03 1.54 -6.92
C ALA A 16 8.92 0.59 -7.40
N VAL A 17 9.10 -0.74 -7.28
CA VAL A 17 8.12 -1.74 -7.75
C VAL A 17 6.74 -1.55 -7.14
N PRO A 18 6.57 -1.35 -5.81
CA PRO A 18 5.24 -1.11 -5.24
C PRO A 18 4.55 0.14 -5.82
N VAL A 19 5.31 1.21 -6.10
CA VAL A 19 4.78 2.46 -6.68
C VAL A 19 4.27 2.21 -8.10
N VAL A 20 5.06 1.49 -8.90
CA VAL A 20 4.68 1.10 -10.27
C VAL A 20 3.45 0.19 -10.24
N LEU A 21 3.41 -0.82 -9.36
CA LEU A 21 2.27 -1.72 -9.22
C LEU A 21 1.00 -0.98 -8.79
N ALA A 22 1.09 -0.07 -7.83
CA ALA A 22 -0.03 0.77 -7.42
C ALA A 22 -0.56 1.58 -8.63
N ALA A 23 0.34 2.26 -9.36
CA ALA A 23 -0.03 3.02 -10.54
C ALA A 23 -0.64 2.15 -11.64
N LEU A 24 -0.12 0.94 -11.88
CA LEU A 24 -0.63 0.00 -12.88
C LEU A 24 -2.01 -0.55 -12.50
N VAL A 25 -2.23 -0.90 -11.23
CA VAL A 25 -3.54 -1.36 -10.75
C VAL A 25 -4.59 -0.26 -10.91
N PHE A 26 -4.24 0.97 -10.54
CA PHE A 26 -5.13 2.11 -10.79
C PHE A 26 -5.29 2.38 -12.30
N ALA A 27 -4.23 2.20 -13.09
CA ALA A 27 -4.26 2.40 -14.53
C ALA A 27 -5.19 1.41 -15.25
N ALA A 28 -5.29 0.18 -14.71
CA ALA A 28 -6.11 -0.91 -15.25
C ALA A 28 -7.61 -0.72 -15.03
N ILE A 29 -8.03 0.16 -14.11
CA ILE A 29 -9.44 0.48 -13.90
C ILE A 29 -9.97 1.26 -15.13
N PRO A 30 -11.16 0.90 -15.68
CA PRO A 30 -11.75 1.60 -16.81
C PRO A 30 -11.79 3.13 -16.60
N PRO A 31 -11.48 3.95 -17.63
CA PRO A 31 -11.36 5.40 -17.48
C PRO A 31 -12.60 6.06 -16.87
N ASP A 32 -13.79 5.65 -17.32
CA ASP A 32 -15.06 6.22 -16.87
C ASP A 32 -15.29 5.96 -15.38
N VAL A 33 -15.00 4.73 -14.93
CA VAL A 33 -15.10 4.32 -13.51
C VAL A 33 -14.13 5.09 -12.63
N ARG A 34 -12.89 5.33 -13.11
CA ARG A 34 -11.92 6.14 -12.36
C ARG A 34 -12.36 7.59 -12.22
N GLN A 35 -12.86 8.20 -13.30
CA GLN A 35 -13.32 9.58 -13.27
C GLN A 35 -14.49 9.73 -12.29
N GLU A 36 -15.44 8.81 -12.34
CA GLU A 36 -16.57 8.79 -11.42
C GLU A 36 -16.12 8.59 -9.96
N TYR A 37 -15.19 7.66 -9.71
CA TYR A 37 -14.57 7.47 -8.40
C TYR A 37 -13.93 8.77 -7.89
N LEU A 38 -13.08 9.40 -8.69
CA LEU A 38 -12.38 10.65 -8.31
C LEU A 38 -13.33 11.81 -8.07
N GLN A 39 -14.42 11.92 -8.84
CA GLN A 39 -15.45 12.92 -8.62
C GLN A 39 -16.17 12.72 -7.28
N ARG A 40 -16.43 11.47 -6.89
CA ARG A 40 -17.09 11.14 -5.63
C ARG A 40 -16.19 11.37 -4.42
N VAL A 41 -14.94 10.92 -4.49
CA VAL A 41 -13.94 11.11 -3.42
C VAL A 41 -13.84 12.58 -3.01
N ARG A 42 -13.89 13.51 -3.97
CA ARG A 42 -13.85 14.95 -3.69
C ARG A 42 -14.95 15.43 -2.74
N ASN A 43 -16.10 14.75 -2.72
CA ASN A 43 -17.28 15.16 -1.97
C ASN A 43 -17.51 14.35 -0.67
N HIS A 44 -16.74 13.27 -0.44
CA HIS A 44 -16.94 12.38 0.71
C HIS A 44 -15.74 12.39 1.67
N PRO A 45 -15.90 12.93 2.91
CA PRO A 45 -14.81 13.04 3.88
C PRO A 45 -14.19 11.70 4.29
N ILE A 46 -14.97 10.61 4.34
CA ILE A 46 -14.46 9.29 4.72
C ILE A 46 -13.45 8.74 3.71
N ASP A 47 -13.67 9.03 2.42
CA ASP A 47 -12.74 8.62 1.37
C ASP A 47 -11.39 9.35 1.53
N TRP A 48 -11.40 10.62 1.95
CA TRP A 48 -10.17 11.35 2.26
C TRP A 48 -9.41 10.79 3.46
N ILE A 49 -10.12 10.30 4.48
CA ILE A 49 -9.47 9.64 5.62
C ILE A 49 -8.79 8.35 5.15
N ILE A 50 -9.50 7.51 4.39
CA ILE A 50 -8.98 6.24 3.87
C ILE A 50 -7.77 6.49 2.96
N LEU A 51 -7.92 7.36 1.96
CA LEU A 51 -6.88 7.62 0.97
C LEU A 51 -5.70 8.40 1.56
N GLY A 52 -5.98 9.42 2.39
CA GLY A 52 -4.93 10.23 3.02
C GLY A 52 -4.08 9.42 3.99
N LEU A 53 -4.73 8.66 4.88
CA LEU A 53 -4.02 7.77 5.80
C LEU A 53 -3.28 6.68 5.04
N GLY A 54 -3.93 6.03 4.07
CA GLY A 54 -3.34 4.97 3.26
C GLY A 54 -2.15 5.43 2.44
N PHE A 55 -2.19 6.64 1.87
CA PHE A 55 -1.07 7.19 1.13
C PHE A 55 0.08 7.62 2.04
N ALA A 56 -0.21 8.20 3.22
CA ALA A 56 0.81 8.53 4.22
C ALA A 56 1.55 7.28 4.71
N LEU A 57 0.81 6.22 5.02
CA LEU A 57 1.35 4.90 5.36
C LEU A 57 2.21 4.36 4.22
N PHE A 58 1.71 4.44 2.99
CA PHE A 58 2.41 3.93 1.81
C PHE A 58 3.75 4.64 1.61
N LEU A 59 3.78 5.97 1.69
CA LEU A 59 5.02 6.75 1.57
C LEU A 59 6.04 6.39 2.66
N ALA A 60 5.59 6.24 3.91
CA ALA A 60 6.45 5.80 5.00
C ALA A 60 7.01 4.40 4.75
N GLN A 61 6.18 3.48 4.24
CA GLN A 61 6.59 2.12 3.91
C GLN A 61 7.54 2.07 2.70
N ILE A 62 7.37 2.90 1.68
CA ILE A 62 8.34 3.01 0.57
C ILE A 62 9.71 3.46 1.07
N TRP A 63 9.73 4.46 1.96
CA TRP A 63 10.96 4.95 2.56
C TRP A 63 11.66 3.86 3.39
N LEU A 64 10.91 3.14 4.23
CA LEU A 64 11.43 2.01 5.01
C LEU A 64 11.86 0.84 4.12
N CYS A 65 11.11 0.51 3.07
CA CYS A 65 11.43 -0.56 2.12
C CYS A 65 12.77 -0.29 1.44
N ARG A 66 12.99 0.94 0.97
CA ARG A 66 14.28 1.35 0.43
C ARG A 66 15.40 1.18 1.46
N ARG A 67 15.18 1.64 2.70
CA ARG A 67 16.17 1.52 3.78
C ARG A 67 16.49 0.06 4.12
N ALA A 68 15.47 -0.79 4.15
CA ALA A 68 15.57 -2.24 4.37
C ALA A 68 16.40 -2.95 3.28
N LEU A 69 16.35 -2.46 2.05
CA LEU A 69 17.05 -3.07 0.91
C LEU A 69 18.49 -2.58 0.75
N ILE A 70 18.92 -1.55 1.50
CA ILE A 70 20.31 -1.08 1.46
C ILE A 70 21.15 -1.98 2.36
N TRP A 71 22.17 -2.61 1.76
CA TRP A 71 23.15 -3.42 2.47
C TRP A 71 23.94 -2.57 3.48
N GLN A 72 24.13 -3.07 4.70
CA GLN A 72 24.90 -2.39 5.74
C GLN A 72 26.24 -3.08 5.97
N ASP A 73 27.31 -2.48 5.43
CA ASP A 73 28.66 -3.01 5.53
C ASP A 73 29.12 -3.24 6.99
N GLN A 74 28.65 -2.41 7.93
CA GLN A 74 29.00 -2.54 9.35
C GLN A 74 28.43 -3.80 10.02
N LEU A 75 27.29 -4.30 9.52
CA LEU A 75 26.61 -5.48 10.07
C LEU A 75 26.89 -6.74 9.27
N GLY A 76 27.50 -6.61 8.09
CA GLY A 76 27.66 -7.73 7.15
C GLY A 76 26.34 -8.30 6.62
N ASP A 77 25.22 -7.60 6.85
CA ASP A 77 23.86 -8.00 6.47
C ASP A 77 22.91 -6.77 6.42
N PHE A 78 21.62 -7.00 6.19
CA PHE A 78 20.57 -5.98 6.22
C PHE A 78 20.10 -5.63 7.65
N ASP A 79 19.50 -4.45 7.77
CA ASP A 79 18.88 -3.99 9.02
C ASP A 79 17.58 -4.75 9.32
N ILE A 80 17.61 -5.59 10.35
CA ILE A 80 16.47 -6.38 10.84
C ILE A 80 15.43 -5.49 11.55
N SER A 81 15.84 -4.36 12.15
CA SER A 81 14.92 -3.48 12.90
C SER A 81 13.91 -2.79 11.98
N THR A 82 14.32 -2.51 10.74
CA THR A 82 13.46 -1.92 9.71
C THR A 82 12.32 -2.88 9.31
N ASP A 83 12.50 -4.20 9.43
CA ASP A 83 11.47 -5.19 9.13
C ASP A 83 10.33 -5.17 10.12
N ARG A 84 10.64 -4.91 11.39
CA ARG A 84 9.63 -4.83 12.43
C ARG A 84 8.67 -3.69 12.15
N TRP A 85 9.20 -2.53 11.76
CA TRP A 85 8.38 -1.38 11.37
C TRP A 85 7.59 -1.64 10.08
N LEU A 86 8.21 -2.20 9.03
CA LEU A 86 7.50 -2.57 7.80
C LEU A 86 6.36 -3.55 8.07
N SER A 87 6.58 -4.53 8.94
CA SER A 87 5.57 -5.53 9.33
C SER A 87 4.43 -4.90 10.11
N HIS A 88 4.72 -4.05 11.11
CA HIS A 88 3.68 -3.35 11.87
C HIS A 88 2.83 -2.43 10.98
N LEU A 89 3.46 -1.70 10.05
CA LEU A 89 2.74 -0.83 9.13
C LEU A 89 1.88 -1.63 8.13
N ALA A 90 2.39 -2.77 7.64
CA ALA A 90 1.61 -3.68 6.82
C ALA A 90 0.40 -4.28 7.56
N GLN A 91 0.55 -4.62 8.84
CA GLN A 91 -0.58 -5.03 9.70
C GLN A 91 -1.60 -3.90 9.87
N GLY A 92 -1.13 -2.66 10.05
CA GLY A 92 -2.02 -1.49 10.09
C GLY A 92 -2.83 -1.32 8.80
N ALA A 93 -2.28 -1.74 7.65
CA ALA A 93 -2.99 -1.70 6.38
C ALA A 93 -4.20 -2.65 6.31
N GLU A 94 -4.22 -3.70 7.13
CA GLU A 94 -5.36 -4.62 7.23
C GLU A 94 -6.61 -3.93 7.82
N TRP A 95 -6.48 -2.72 8.37
CA TRP A 95 -7.62 -1.95 8.85
C TRP A 95 -8.33 -1.17 7.73
N PHE A 96 -7.69 -0.92 6.59
CA PHE A 96 -8.34 -0.18 5.49
C PHE A 96 -9.61 -0.84 4.94
N PRO A 97 -9.68 -2.19 4.76
CA PRO A 97 -10.92 -2.84 4.37
C PRO A 97 -12.02 -2.68 5.43
N LEU A 98 -11.65 -2.68 6.72
CA LEU A 98 -12.59 -2.44 7.83
C LEU A 98 -13.10 -0.99 7.81
N LEU A 99 -12.24 -0.01 7.53
CA LEU A 99 -12.64 1.39 7.33
C LEU A 99 -13.57 1.56 6.12
N GLY A 100 -13.29 0.84 5.02
CA GLY A 100 -14.15 0.79 3.85
C GLY A 100 -15.53 0.19 4.17
N LEU A 101 -15.56 -0.90 4.92
CA LEU A 101 -16.80 -1.52 5.41
C LEU A 101 -17.57 -0.56 6.31
N MET A 102 -16.92 0.16 7.23
CA MET A 102 -17.57 1.21 8.02
C MET A 102 -18.23 2.27 7.14
N GLY A 103 -17.57 2.68 6.05
CA GLY A 103 -18.16 3.60 5.07
C GLY A 103 -19.42 3.05 4.41
N THR A 104 -19.47 1.74 4.12
CA THR A 104 -20.71 1.11 3.63
C THR A 104 -21.84 1.17 4.65
N VAL A 105 -21.55 0.82 5.90
CA VAL A 105 -22.56 0.80 6.96
C VAL A 105 -23.13 2.21 7.16
N ILE A 106 -22.27 3.24 7.21
CA ILE A 106 -22.70 4.63 7.38
C ILE A 106 -23.57 5.08 6.20
N ALA A 107 -23.15 4.81 4.96
CA ALA A 107 -23.91 5.18 3.77
C ALA A 107 -25.27 4.47 3.70
N ILE A 108 -25.33 3.20 4.10
CA ILE A 108 -26.57 2.42 4.17
C ILE A 108 -27.51 3.00 5.24
N LEU A 109 -27.01 3.27 6.45
CA LEU A 109 -27.80 3.87 7.51
C LEU A 109 -28.35 5.24 7.11
N GLN A 110 -27.55 6.06 6.42
CA GLN A 110 -27.97 7.36 5.87
C GLN A 110 -29.01 7.19 4.75
N THR A 111 -28.88 6.16 3.93
CA THR A 111 -29.86 5.85 2.88
C THR A 111 -31.21 5.53 3.51
N PHE A 112 -31.24 4.62 4.49
CA PHE A 112 -32.49 4.21 5.13
C PHE A 112 -33.10 5.28 6.03
N SER A 113 -32.29 6.09 6.72
CA SER A 113 -32.81 7.18 7.57
C SER A 113 -33.51 8.29 6.80
N THR A 114 -33.22 8.42 5.50
CA THR A 114 -33.81 9.44 4.63
C THR A 114 -35.01 8.94 3.82
N ILE A 115 -35.33 7.63 3.87
CA ILE A 115 -36.52 7.08 3.23
C ILE A 115 -37.70 7.26 4.17
N THR A 116 -38.65 8.13 3.81
CA THR A 116 -39.89 8.33 4.56
C THR A 116 -40.73 7.05 4.54
N PRO A 117 -41.20 6.53 5.69
CA PRO A 117 -42.08 5.36 5.72
C PRO A 117 -43.32 5.59 4.86
N GLY A 118 -43.60 4.67 3.92
CA GLY A 118 -44.73 4.76 2.99
C GLY A 118 -44.45 5.48 1.66
N ALA A 119 -43.30 6.15 1.52
CA ALA A 119 -42.85 6.65 0.22
C ALA A 119 -42.27 5.51 -0.63
N ARG A 120 -42.46 5.57 -1.96
CA ARG A 120 -41.75 4.73 -2.93
C ARG A 120 -40.59 5.54 -3.50
N PRO A 121 -39.40 5.52 -2.86
CA PRO A 121 -38.23 6.23 -3.40
C PRO A 121 -37.89 5.70 -4.79
N ASP A 122 -37.43 6.61 -5.65
CA ASP A 122 -36.97 6.26 -6.99
C ASP A 122 -35.69 5.41 -6.91
N ALA A 123 -35.57 4.40 -7.77
CA ALA A 123 -34.42 3.51 -7.83
C ALA A 123 -33.12 4.29 -8.11
N ALA A 124 -33.19 5.36 -8.91
CA ALA A 124 -32.05 6.24 -9.16
C ALA A 124 -31.58 6.98 -7.90
N GLU A 125 -32.52 7.39 -7.04
CA GLU A 125 -32.19 8.04 -5.77
C GLU A 125 -31.51 7.07 -4.81
N ILE A 126 -32.01 5.83 -4.75
CA ILE A 126 -31.41 4.76 -3.96
C ILE A 126 -29.96 4.52 -4.43
N ILE A 127 -29.74 4.28 -5.73
CA ILE A 127 -28.41 4.02 -6.29
C ILE A 127 -27.44 5.16 -5.98
N ARG A 128 -27.89 6.41 -6.09
CA ARG A 128 -27.06 7.60 -5.77
C ARG A 128 -26.65 7.65 -4.29
N LYS A 129 -27.49 7.14 -3.37
CA LYS A 129 -27.15 7.08 -1.94
C LYS A 129 -26.28 5.87 -1.56
N TYR A 130 -26.32 4.79 -2.35
CA TYR A 130 -25.42 3.63 -2.20
C TYR A 130 -24.04 3.84 -2.81
N ALA A 131 -23.93 4.68 -3.84
CA ALA A 131 -22.68 5.02 -4.51
C ALA A 131 -21.46 5.31 -3.60
N PRO A 132 -21.60 6.07 -2.48
CA PRO A 132 -20.49 6.33 -1.54
C PRO A 132 -20.03 5.10 -0.76
N ALA A 133 -20.93 4.14 -0.52
CA ALA A 133 -20.59 2.87 0.14
C ALA A 133 -19.55 2.10 -0.69
N ILE A 134 -19.76 2.07 -2.00
CA ILE A 134 -18.93 1.35 -2.95
C ILE A 134 -17.56 2.03 -3.09
N THR A 135 -17.50 3.37 -3.13
CA THR A 135 -16.22 4.09 -3.22
C THR A 135 -15.39 3.93 -1.95
N ALA A 136 -16.01 3.98 -0.76
CA ALA A 136 -15.32 3.75 0.50
C ALA A 136 -14.71 2.34 0.57
N THR A 137 -15.45 1.32 0.15
CA THR A 137 -14.95 -0.06 0.09
C THR A 137 -13.81 -0.20 -0.92
N GLY A 138 -14.00 0.33 -2.13
CA GLY A 138 -12.97 0.28 -3.18
C GLY A 138 -11.68 0.97 -2.74
N GLY A 139 -11.78 2.14 -2.12
CA GLY A 139 -10.64 2.86 -1.55
C GLY A 139 -9.95 2.07 -0.44
N GLY A 140 -10.72 1.46 0.47
CA GLY A 140 -10.20 0.64 1.55
C GLY A 140 -9.42 -0.58 1.03
N LEU A 141 -9.99 -1.31 0.07
CA LEU A 141 -9.31 -2.46 -0.55
C LEU A 141 -8.06 -2.06 -1.31
N TYR A 142 -8.13 -0.97 -2.08
CA TYR A 142 -6.98 -0.47 -2.82
C TYR A 142 -5.85 -0.05 -1.87
N MET A 143 -6.17 0.67 -0.79
CA MET A 143 -5.18 1.09 0.21
C MET A 143 -4.58 -0.09 0.97
N ALA A 144 -5.38 -1.10 1.32
CA ALA A 144 -4.88 -2.33 1.93
C ALA A 144 -3.88 -3.03 1.01
N PHE A 145 -4.26 -3.20 -0.26
CA PHE A 145 -3.44 -3.88 -1.25
C PHE A 145 -2.08 -3.21 -1.44
N ILE A 146 -2.06 -1.90 -1.73
CA ILE A 146 -0.79 -1.22 -2.03
C ILE A 146 0.14 -1.16 -0.81
N ASN A 147 -0.41 -1.12 0.41
CA ASN A 147 0.39 -1.04 1.64
C ASN A 147 0.97 -2.39 2.11
N ILE A 148 0.51 -3.53 1.57
CA ILE A 148 1.17 -4.82 1.83
C ILE A 148 2.43 -5.00 0.96
N LEU A 149 2.44 -4.39 -0.24
CA LEU A 149 3.51 -4.58 -1.23
C LEU A 149 4.93 -4.22 -0.74
N PRO A 150 5.18 -3.11 -0.01
CA PRO A 150 6.54 -2.73 0.37
C PRO A 150 7.21 -3.73 1.31
N SER A 151 6.44 -4.34 2.22
CA SER A 151 6.94 -5.38 3.13
C SER A 151 7.31 -6.65 2.35
N TRP A 152 6.43 -7.08 1.45
CA TRP A 152 6.69 -8.23 0.59
C TRP A 152 7.93 -8.02 -0.31
N ILE A 153 8.04 -6.85 -0.94
CA ILE A 153 9.19 -6.49 -1.78
C ILE A 153 10.49 -6.42 -0.98
N ALA A 154 10.46 -5.91 0.26
CA ALA A 154 11.65 -5.88 1.10
C ALA A 154 12.17 -7.31 1.38
N ASN A 155 11.29 -8.24 1.71
CA ASN A 155 11.67 -9.63 1.99
C ASN A 155 12.23 -10.32 0.73
N VAL A 156 11.48 -10.32 -0.37
CA VAL A 156 11.91 -10.95 -1.63
C VAL A 156 13.16 -10.27 -2.19
N GLY A 157 13.22 -8.95 -2.12
CA GLY A 157 14.33 -8.17 -2.64
C GLY A 157 15.65 -8.47 -1.94
N ARG A 158 15.65 -8.69 -0.63
CA ARG A 158 16.85 -9.08 0.11
C ARG A 158 17.33 -10.47 -0.26
N ASP A 159 16.43 -11.44 -0.41
CA ASP A 159 16.81 -12.79 -0.84
C ASP A 159 17.45 -12.78 -2.24
N LEU A 160 16.92 -11.96 -3.14
CA LEU A 160 17.53 -11.71 -4.45
C LEU A 160 18.92 -11.07 -4.31
N ILE A 161 19.05 -10.01 -3.52
CA ILE A 161 20.33 -9.32 -3.33
C ILE A 161 21.39 -10.27 -2.73
N ARG A 162 21.05 -11.11 -1.76
CA ARG A 162 21.96 -12.13 -1.20
C ARG A 162 22.42 -13.12 -2.25
N THR A 163 21.49 -13.60 -3.08
CA THR A 163 21.78 -14.54 -4.17
C THR A 163 22.76 -13.95 -5.18
N PHE A 164 22.64 -12.66 -5.53
CA PHE A 164 23.54 -12.00 -6.47
C PHE A 164 24.82 -11.40 -5.83
N GLY A 165 24.78 -11.11 -4.53
CA GLY A 165 25.86 -10.49 -3.75
C GLY A 165 27.01 -11.45 -3.47
N GLY A 166 26.73 -12.75 -3.31
CA GLY A 166 27.68 -13.75 -2.84
C GLY A 166 27.75 -13.78 -1.31
N PRO A 167 28.33 -14.85 -0.71
CA PRO A 167 28.44 -14.94 0.75
C PRO A 167 29.27 -13.78 1.30
N ALA A 168 28.84 -13.21 2.43
CA ALA A 168 29.64 -12.24 3.16
C ALA A 168 31.00 -12.90 3.46
N LEU A 169 32.09 -12.26 3.04
CA LEU A 169 33.43 -12.68 3.44
C LEU A 169 33.48 -12.57 4.96
N LEU A 170 33.46 -13.71 5.65
CA LEU A 170 33.69 -13.75 7.08
C LEU A 170 35.09 -13.20 7.37
N PRO A 171 35.29 -12.48 8.48
CA PRO A 171 36.60 -11.89 8.84
C PRO A 171 37.74 -12.91 8.87
N GLU A 172 37.45 -14.20 9.10
CA GLU A 172 38.44 -15.28 9.14
C GLU A 172 39.20 -15.49 7.81
N ALA A 173 38.70 -14.97 6.69
CA ALA A 173 39.38 -15.06 5.40
C ALA A 173 40.44 -13.96 5.18
N MET A 174 40.58 -12.99 6.11
CA MET A 174 41.58 -11.91 6.00
C MET A 174 42.88 -12.18 6.75
N ASP A 175 42.94 -13.21 7.60
CA ASP A 175 44.12 -13.55 8.41
C ASP A 175 44.94 -14.72 7.83
N ALA A 176 44.70 -15.11 6.56
CA ALA A 176 45.30 -16.28 5.93
C ALA A 176 46.18 -15.98 4.69
N GLU A 177 46.78 -14.78 4.62
CA GLU A 177 47.88 -14.46 3.67
C GLU A 177 49.19 -14.12 4.39
#